data_AF-A0A516S9T2-F1
#
_entry.id   AF-A0A516S9T2-F1
#
_cell.length_a   1.000
_cell.length_b   1.000
_cell.length_c   1.000
_cell.angle_alpha   90.00
_cell.angle_beta   90.00
_cell.angle_gamma   90.00
#
_symmetry.space_group_name_H-M   'P 1'
#
loop_
_entity.id
_entity.type
_entity.pdbx_description
1 polymer ?
#
loop_
_entity_poly.entity_id
_entity_poly.type
_entity_poly.pdbx_seq_one_letter_code
_entity_poly.pdbx_strand_id
1 'polypeptide(L)'
;MIKISTLEREVIFSILAQAAGSPAQAQAIVDQLVIADRTISSAADDPDRCCGFYLNFTENSALTELDLLPHNFSLQGTHPDLIAGGDFILFFDSKKGISFLEATFYGETLPTARLLSEQHGFTF
;
A
#
# COMPACT_ATOMS: atom_id res chain seq x y z
N MET A 1 18.24 0.93 -0.40
CA MET A 1 17.01 0.75 0.39
C MET A 1 15.93 1.57 -0.28
N ILE A 2 14.84 0.93 -0.73
CA ILE A 2 13.72 1.62 -1.39
C ILE A 2 12.98 2.41 -0.32
N LYS A 3 12.72 3.70 -0.58
CA LYS A 3 11.95 4.54 0.34
C LYS A 3 10.46 4.32 0.11
N ILE A 4 9.71 4.16 1.21
CA ILE A 4 8.24 4.16 1.18
C ILE A 4 7.74 5.51 0.70
N SER A 5 6.77 5.51 -0.22
CA SER A 5 6.13 6.75 -0.70
C SER A 5 5.11 7.25 0.31
N THR A 6 4.69 8.51 0.17
CA THR A 6 3.64 9.10 1.01
C THR A 6 2.33 8.30 0.91
N LEU A 7 1.91 7.95 -0.32
CA LEU A 7 0.72 7.14 -0.55
C LEU A 7 0.81 5.78 0.15
N GLU A 8 1.90 5.05 -0.05
CA GLU A 8 2.10 3.72 0.54
C GLU A 8 2.04 3.78 2.07
N ARG A 9 2.70 4.80 2.65
CA ARG A 9 2.71 5.05 4.08
C ARG A 9 1.31 5.33 4.63
N GLU A 10 0.55 6.19 3.96
CA GLU A 10 -0.82 6.54 4.36
C GLU A 10 -1.78 5.36 4.26
N VAL A 11 -1.72 4.59 3.17
CA VAL A 11 -2.55 3.40 2.97
C VAL A 11 -2.30 2.36 4.05
N ILE A 12 -1.04 2.01 4.30
CA ILE A 12 -0.69 1.00 5.29
C ILE A 12 -1.06 1.47 6.69
N PHE A 13 -0.79 2.73 7.01
CA PHE A 13 -1.20 3.32 8.28
C PHE A 13 -2.72 3.22 8.47
N SER A 14 -3.51 3.64 7.48
CA SER A 14 -4.97 3.63 7.53
C SER A 14 -5.52 2.21 7.72
N ILE A 15 -4.98 1.24 6.97
CA ILE A 15 -5.33 -0.17 7.12
C ILE A 15 -5.01 -0.67 8.55
N LEU A 16 -3.80 -0.44 9.03
CA LEU A 16 -3.37 -0.91 10.35
C LEU A 16 -4.10 -0.21 11.50
N ALA A 17 -4.41 1.08 11.36
CA ALA A 17 -5.16 1.84 12.36
C ALA A 17 -6.60 1.30 12.47
N GLN A 18 -7.22 0.91 11.35
CA GLN A 18 -8.53 0.27 11.32
C GLN A 18 -8.48 -1.16 11.91
N ALA A 19 -7.44 -1.94 11.58
CA ALA A 19 -7.32 -3.34 12.00
C ALA A 19 -6.90 -3.50 13.47
N ALA A 20 -5.90 -2.75 13.93
CA ALA A 20 -5.29 -2.90 15.26
C ALA A 20 -5.88 -1.95 16.32
N GLY A 21 -6.66 -0.94 15.92
CA GLY A 21 -7.34 -0.01 16.84
C GLY A 21 -6.43 0.96 17.60
N SER A 22 -5.11 0.94 17.36
CA SER A 22 -4.14 1.83 17.99
C SER A 22 -3.33 2.60 16.93
N PRO A 23 -3.63 3.90 16.70
CA PRO A 23 -2.88 4.73 15.77
C PRO A 23 -1.38 4.81 16.08
N ALA A 24 -1.00 4.82 17.36
CA ALA A 24 0.39 4.84 17.77
C ALA A 24 1.13 3.54 17.38
N GLN A 25 0.46 2.40 17.51
CA GLN A 25 1.01 1.11 17.08
C GLN A 25 1.11 1.04 15.55
N ALA A 26 0.08 1.47 14.82
CA ALA A 26 0.11 1.53 13.36
C ALA A 26 1.27 2.39 12.86
N GLN A 27 1.49 3.56 13.46
CA GLN A 27 2.62 4.43 13.13
C GLN A 27 3.97 3.74 13.38
N ALA A 28 4.14 3.12 14.55
CA ALA A 28 5.38 2.42 14.90
C ALA A 28 5.69 1.25 13.95
N ILE A 29 4.66 0.54 13.48
CA ILE A 29 4.80 -0.54 12.48
C ILE A 29 5.26 0.05 11.15
N VAL A 30 4.56 1.07 10.65
CA VAL A 30 4.86 1.71 9.36
C VAL A 30 6.28 2.28 9.32
N ASP A 31 6.79 2.79 10.44
CA ASP A 31 8.16 3.31 10.56
C ASP A 31 9.24 2.23 10.55
N GLN A 32 8.88 0.97 10.82
CA GLN A 32 9.79 -0.17 10.83
C GLN A 32 9.76 -0.96 9.51
N LEU A 33 8.78 -0.71 8.63
CA LEU A 33 8.64 -1.45 7.39
C LEU A 33 9.81 -1.19 6.44
N VAL A 34 10.41 -2.28 5.99
CA VAL A 34 11.48 -2.26 4.99
C VAL A 34 10.97 -2.86 3.70
N ILE A 35 11.04 -2.07 2.62
CA ILE A 35 10.62 -2.49 1.28
C ILE A 35 11.72 -3.33 0.65
N ALA A 36 11.37 -4.55 0.26
CA ALA A 36 12.22 -5.46 -0.50
C ALA A 36 12.23 -5.05 -1.99
N ASP A 37 11.04 -4.87 -2.56
CA ASP A 37 10.85 -4.54 -3.97
C ASP A 37 9.60 -3.70 -4.19
N ARG A 38 9.62 -2.88 -5.25
CA ARG A 38 8.45 -2.16 -5.76
C ARG A 38 8.33 -2.41 -7.25
N THR A 39 7.22 -3.02 -7.65
CA THR A 39 6.88 -3.22 -9.05
C THR A 39 5.71 -2.30 -9.42
N ILE A 40 5.93 -1.41 -10.38
CA ILE A 40 4.86 -0.59 -10.96
C ILE A 40 4.29 -1.34 -12.17
N SER A 41 2.97 -1.49 -12.22
CA SER A 41 2.28 -2.08 -13.36
C SER A 41 2.03 -1.00 -14.40
N SER A 42 2.97 -0.82 -15.33
CA SER A 42 2.87 0.19 -16.40
C SER A 42 1.71 -0.12 -17.35
N ALA A 43 1.08 0.94 -17.88
CA ALA A 43 0.10 0.80 -18.94
C ALA A 43 0.77 0.37 -20.25
N ALA A 44 0.06 -0.42 -21.07
CA ALA A 44 0.62 -0.98 -22.30
C ALA A 44 0.80 0.08 -23.40
N ASP A 45 0.01 1.15 -23.37
CA ASP A 45 -0.03 2.24 -24.33
C ASP A 45 0.82 3.45 -23.91
N ASP A 46 1.08 3.62 -22.61
CA ASP A 46 1.92 4.68 -22.06
C ASP A 46 2.73 4.19 -20.83
N PRO A 47 4.05 3.96 -20.96
CA PRO A 47 4.87 3.44 -19.87
C PRO A 47 5.05 4.42 -18.70
N ASP A 48 4.79 5.71 -18.91
CA ASP A 48 4.84 6.72 -17.84
C ASP A 48 3.57 6.69 -16.98
N ARG A 49 2.57 5.91 -17.36
CA ARG A 49 1.33 5.68 -16.61
C ARG A 49 1.30 4.27 -16.05
N CYS A 50 0.55 4.09 -14.97
CA CYS A 50 0.40 2.81 -14.27
C CYS A 50 -1.06 2.50 -13.98
N CYS A 51 -1.41 1.22 -14.00
CA CYS A 51 -2.73 0.71 -13.60
C CYS A 51 -2.75 0.18 -12.15
N GLY A 52 -1.61 0.26 -11.46
CA GLY A 52 -1.43 -0.25 -10.12
C GLY A 52 0.03 -0.46 -9.74
N PHE A 53 0.25 -1.01 -8.55
CA PHE A 53 1.59 -1.39 -8.08
C PHE A 53 1.54 -2.55 -7.09
N TYR A 54 2.69 -3.20 -6.94
CA TYR A 54 2.98 -4.18 -5.89
C TYR A 54 4.18 -3.71 -5.08
N LEU A 55 4.03 -3.67 -3.76
CA LEU A 55 5.08 -3.32 -2.83
C LEU A 55 5.34 -4.50 -1.90
N ASN A 56 6.49 -5.15 -2.07
CA ASN A 56 6.89 -6.29 -1.28
C ASN A 56 7.76 -5.84 -0.11
N PHE A 57 7.54 -6.40 1.07
CA PHE A 57 8.33 -6.11 2.25
C PHE A 57 9.32 -7.23 2.56
N THR A 58 10.45 -6.89 3.18
CA THR A 58 11.31 -7.91 3.81
C THR A 58 10.60 -8.50 5.02
N GLU A 59 11.05 -9.66 5.52
CA GLU A 59 10.44 -10.28 6.71
C GLU A 59 10.38 -9.29 7.89
N ASN A 60 9.17 -9.06 8.40
CA ASN A 60 8.89 -8.12 9.49
C ASN A 60 8.38 -8.90 10.69
N SER A 61 9.23 -9.75 11.27
CA SER A 61 8.88 -10.64 12.38
C SER A 61 8.34 -9.92 13.62
N ALA A 62 8.55 -8.60 13.75
CA ALA A 62 7.94 -7.78 14.80
C ALA A 62 6.39 -7.71 14.72
N LEU A 63 5.80 -8.22 13.63
CA LEU A 63 4.37 -8.20 13.36
C LEU A 63 3.69 -9.55 13.53
N THR A 64 4.39 -10.59 14.00
CA THR A 64 3.79 -11.91 14.25
C THR A 64 2.78 -11.90 15.40
N GLU A 65 2.77 -10.87 16.25
CA GLU A 65 1.72 -10.71 17.28
C GLU A 65 0.34 -10.35 16.70
N LEU A 66 0.25 -10.16 15.37
CA LEU A 66 -1.01 -9.94 14.64
C LEU A 66 -1.67 -11.24 14.18
N ASP A 67 -1.34 -12.40 14.77
CA ASP A 67 -1.85 -13.74 14.40
C ASP A 67 -3.39 -13.88 14.37
N LEU A 68 -4.13 -12.92 14.94
CA LEU A 68 -5.60 -12.87 14.92
C LEU A 68 -6.18 -12.02 13.77
N LEU A 69 -5.34 -11.37 12.98
CA LEU A 69 -5.80 -10.54 11.87
C LEU A 69 -6.19 -11.41 10.66
N PRO A 70 -7.25 -11.04 9.92
CA PRO A 70 -7.51 -11.55 8.58
C PRO A 70 -6.27 -11.53 7.69
N HIS A 71 -6.16 -12.51 6.78
CA HIS A 71 -5.05 -12.62 5.84
C HIS A 71 -4.84 -11.40 4.94
N ASN A 72 -5.87 -10.58 4.76
CA ASN A 72 -5.78 -9.32 4.04
C ASN A 72 -6.77 -8.29 4.58
N PHE A 73 -6.43 -7.02 4.38
CA PHE A 73 -7.32 -5.89 4.58
C PHE A 73 -7.32 -5.02 3.34
N SER A 74 -8.51 -4.55 2.97
CA SER A 74 -8.71 -3.64 1.85
C SER A 74 -9.01 -2.23 2.34
N LEU A 75 -8.47 -1.24 1.65
CA LEU A 75 -8.82 0.17 1.77
C LEU A 75 -9.13 0.70 0.37
N GLN A 76 -10.29 1.34 0.21
CA GLN A 76 -10.62 2.04 -1.01
C GLN A 76 -10.23 3.51 -0.86
N GLY A 77 -9.51 4.04 -1.85
CA GLY A 77 -9.15 5.45 -1.93
C GLY A 77 -9.81 6.12 -3.13
N THR A 78 -10.32 7.34 -2.96
CA THR A 78 -10.84 8.12 -4.08
C THR A 78 -9.77 9.05 -4.64
N HIS A 79 -9.73 9.24 -5.96
CA HIS A 79 -8.76 10.11 -6.64
C HIS A 79 -9.47 10.90 -7.76
N PRO A 80 -9.18 12.20 -7.97
CA PRO A 80 -9.88 13.02 -8.96
C PRO A 80 -9.80 12.49 -10.41
N ASP A 81 -8.69 11.84 -10.74
CA ASP A 81 -8.42 11.29 -12.08
C ASP A 81 -8.80 9.79 -12.21
N LEU A 82 -9.39 9.17 -11.17
CA LEU A 82 -9.87 7.78 -11.18
C LEU A 82 -11.37 7.74 -10.84
N ILE A 83 -12.21 7.42 -11.82
CA ILE A 83 -13.67 7.35 -11.68
C ILE A 83 -14.08 6.33 -10.61
N ALA A 84 -13.45 5.14 -10.60
CA ALA A 84 -13.71 4.08 -9.63
C ALA A 84 -12.88 4.21 -8.34
N GLY A 85 -11.93 5.14 -8.31
CA GLY A 85 -10.89 5.21 -7.29
C GLY A 85 -9.83 4.12 -7.46
N GLY A 86 -9.12 3.83 -6.37
CA GLY A 86 -8.14 2.74 -6.30
C GLY A 86 -8.41 1.85 -5.10
N ASP A 87 -8.26 0.55 -5.30
CA ASP A 87 -8.30 -0.41 -4.19
C ASP A 87 -6.89 -0.79 -3.79
N PHE A 88 -6.68 -0.77 -2.47
CA PHE A 88 -5.42 -1.06 -1.83
C PHE A 88 -5.60 -2.26 -0.91
N ILE A 89 -4.83 -3.32 -1.09
CA ILE A 89 -4.97 -4.55 -0.32
C ILE A 89 -3.63 -4.89 0.34
N LEU A 90 -3.61 -4.90 1.67
CA LEU A 90 -2.45 -5.26 2.46
C LEU A 90 -2.57 -6.73 2.90
N PHE A 91 -1.59 -7.54 2.52
CA PHE A 91 -1.56 -8.97 2.80
C PHE A 91 -0.65 -9.30 3.99
N PHE A 92 -1.08 -10.25 4.80
CA PHE A 92 -0.40 -10.73 6.00
C PHE A 92 -0.07 -12.21 5.88
N ASP A 93 1.15 -12.57 6.26
CA ASP A 93 1.61 -13.94 6.45
C ASP A 93 1.84 -14.15 7.95
N SER A 94 1.26 -15.23 8.49
CA SER A 94 1.31 -15.50 9.95
C SER A 94 2.73 -15.73 10.49
N LYS A 95 3.71 -16.02 9.63
CA LYS A 95 5.10 -16.22 10.05
C LYS A 95 5.96 -14.98 9.82
N LYS A 96 5.62 -14.15 8.85
CA LYS A 96 6.46 -13.03 8.38
C LYS A 96 5.87 -11.64 8.66
N GLY A 97 4.61 -11.56 9.09
CA GLY A 97 3.89 -10.31 9.27
C GLY A 97 3.33 -9.77 7.95
N ILE A 98 3.43 -8.45 7.76
CA ILE A 98 3.04 -7.81 6.49
C ILE A 98 3.93 -8.32 5.36
N SER A 99 3.29 -8.89 4.32
CA SER A 99 3.96 -9.52 3.18
C SER A 99 4.09 -8.55 2.01
N PHE A 100 2.97 -8.06 1.49
CA PHE A 100 2.96 -7.09 0.39
C PHE A 100 1.70 -6.23 0.41
N LEU A 101 1.80 -5.07 -0.24
CA LEU A 101 0.68 -4.18 -0.55
C LEU A 101 0.45 -4.21 -2.07
N GLU A 102 -0.80 -4.41 -2.47
CA GLU A 102 -1.26 -4.29 -3.86
C GLU A 102 -2.14 -3.05 -4.01
N ALA A 103 -1.99 -2.32 -5.10
CA ALA A 103 -2.91 -1.27 -5.51
C ALA A 103 -3.41 -1.51 -6.94
N THR A 104 -4.71 -1.34 -7.16
CA THR A 104 -5.37 -1.56 -8.47
C THR A 104 -6.30 -0.42 -8.84
N PHE A 105 -6.27 0.05 -10.09
CA PHE A 105 -7.05 1.18 -10.61
C PHE A 105 -8.13 0.79 -11.65
N TYR A 106 -8.60 -0.46 -11.66
CA TYR A 106 -9.81 -0.89 -12.39
C TYR A 106 -9.90 -0.53 -13.89
N GLY A 107 -8.79 -0.66 -14.63
CA GLY A 107 -8.74 -0.33 -16.06
C GLY A 107 -8.49 1.16 -16.35
N GLU A 108 -8.39 1.97 -15.31
CA GLU A 108 -7.92 3.34 -15.38
C GLU A 108 -6.41 3.39 -15.09
N THR A 109 -5.77 4.53 -15.41
CA THR A 109 -4.33 4.69 -15.24
C THR A 109 -3.98 6.05 -14.67
N LEU A 110 -2.93 6.11 -13.86
CA LEU A 110 -2.37 7.34 -13.31
C LEU A 110 -0.92 7.53 -13.75
N PRO A 111 -0.44 8.77 -13.92
CA PRO A 111 0.99 9.02 -14.07
C PRO A 111 1.77 8.40 -12.91
N THR A 112 2.79 7.60 -13.20
CA THR A 112 3.63 6.95 -12.19
C THR A 112 4.29 7.99 -11.28
N ALA A 113 4.67 9.15 -11.84
CA ALA A 113 5.21 10.26 -11.07
C ALA A 113 4.21 10.81 -10.04
N ARG A 114 2.90 10.81 -10.35
CA ARG A 114 1.84 11.25 -9.42
C ARG A 114 1.75 10.29 -8.24
N LEU A 115 1.71 8.99 -8.52
CA LEU A 115 1.66 7.91 -7.53
C LEU A 115 2.80 7.99 -6.49
N LEU A 116 4.00 8.34 -6.95
CA LEU A 116 5.20 8.39 -6.12
C LEU A 116 5.46 9.78 -5.50
N SER A 117 4.65 10.78 -5.83
CA SER A 117 4.79 12.13 -5.30
C SER A 117 4.18 12.28 -3.91
N GLU A 118 4.58 13.33 -3.18
CA GLU A 118 3.94 13.71 -1.91
C GLU A 118 2.46 14.11 -2.10
N GLN A 119 2.13 14.64 -3.29
CA GLN A 119 0.77 15.07 -3.65
C GLN A 119 0.12 14.01 -4.53
N HIS A 120 0.05 12.77 -4.03
CA HIS A 120 -0.50 11.64 -4.79
C HIS A 120 -1.98 11.83 -5.16
N GLY A 121 -2.75 12.56 -4.34
CA GLY A 121 -4.12 12.98 -4.65
C GLY A 121 -5.22 12.00 -4.22
N PHE A 122 -4.87 10.86 -3.62
CA PHE A 122 -5.83 9.95 -3.00
C PHE A 122 -6.36 10.51 -1.67
N THR A 123 -7.59 10.13 -1.33
CA THR A 123 -8.22 10.41 -0.04
C THR A 123 -8.84 9.13 0.54
N PHE A 124 -8.78 8.98 1.85
CA PHE A 124 -9.12 7.78 2.62
C PHE A 124 -9.98 8.13 3.84
#